data_AF-A0A8T8C9W8-F1
#
_entry.id   AF-A0A8T8C9W8-F1
#
_cell.length_a   1.000
_cell.length_b   1.000
_cell.length_c   1.000
_cell.angle_alpha   90.00
_cell.angle_beta   90.00
_cell.angle_gamma   90.00
#
_symmetry.space_group_name_H-M   'P 1'
#
loop_
_entity.id
_entity.type
_entity.pdbx_description
1 polymer ?
#
loop_
_entity_poly.entity_id
_entity_poly.type
_entity_poly.pdbx_seq_one_letter_code
_entity_poly.pdbx_strand_id
1 'polypeptide(L)'
;MDTTVTAALTNRCAMPFARRVARDVRQGAALDDAMAYRSVPRALMVDVRLIMSAVQAGWFEVPTGPNLTFSKTQHRRLTALSSRAPWLCELVAEAAAFETMRRVGGHYRARAFGAKTLPNFHTSATSAMTRLSRLPRDHVAGEITLELWVQILLDTQSVAQDIKAQMDCLRPVWMWDSAYSLFEQVERLREHGCMHLLLDYVSATRNRYIDTFERKLLEDVHYRGLKLSEYEHRWAAEQLRRVEEQQAHWKEVFGLVGRLAAVLDGVKTYNHSALTKRLRKESNGAFQLQRSDLDRDSLVVEVRYNYWVGQSAKLQTGFELVNYCLALADEIEKECPTFSGYLSACDRAKTRMACLVEPSLDTAHPTRRPLDDFDAVAA
;
A
#
# COMPACT_ATOMS: atom_id res chain seq x y z
N MET A 1 16.30 23.04 -20.10
CA MET A 1 17.53 23.69 -20.60
C MET A 1 17.93 23.02 -21.90
N ASP A 2 18.13 23.79 -22.96
CA ASP A 2 18.63 23.27 -24.22
C ASP A 2 20.17 23.25 -24.20
N THR A 3 20.77 22.71 -25.26
CA THR A 3 22.23 22.62 -25.40
C THR A 3 22.88 24.00 -25.46
N THR A 4 22.18 25.01 -25.99
CA THR A 4 22.69 26.38 -26.11
C THR A 4 22.82 27.07 -24.76
N VAL A 5 21.79 27.00 -23.90
CA VAL A 5 21.83 27.55 -22.54
C VAL A 5 22.86 26.79 -21.70
N THR A 6 22.95 25.47 -21.84
CA THR A 6 23.96 24.66 -21.11
C THR A 6 25.39 25.09 -21.48
N ALA A 7 25.67 25.28 -22.77
CA ALA A 7 26.97 25.76 -23.25
C ALA A 7 27.28 27.16 -22.73
N ALA A 8 26.31 28.07 -22.76
CA ALA A 8 26.46 29.42 -22.21
C ALA A 8 26.75 29.41 -20.70
N LEU A 9 25.99 28.65 -19.92
CA LEU A 9 26.17 28.55 -18.46
C LEU A 9 27.48 27.86 -18.05
N THR A 10 28.14 27.12 -18.94
CA THR A 10 29.44 26.48 -18.67
C THR A 10 30.61 27.22 -19.32
N ASN A 11 30.35 28.29 -20.09
CA ASN A 11 31.40 29.06 -20.75
C ASN A 11 32.22 29.88 -19.73
N ARG A 12 33.39 29.36 -19.38
CA ARG A 12 34.33 29.99 -18.45
C ARG A 12 34.81 31.37 -18.91
N CYS A 13 34.86 31.64 -20.22
CA CYS A 13 35.26 32.94 -20.76
C CYS A 13 34.15 34.00 -20.60
N ALA A 14 32.87 33.60 -20.65
CA ALA A 14 31.74 34.50 -20.48
C ALA A 14 31.48 34.88 -19.00
N MET A 15 31.79 33.98 -18.06
CA MET A 15 31.49 34.15 -16.63
C MET A 15 32.07 35.41 -15.96
N PRO A 16 33.34 35.82 -16.21
CA PRO A 16 33.87 37.07 -15.67
C PRO A 16 33.09 38.31 -16.14
N PHE A 17 32.62 38.31 -17.40
CA PHE A 17 31.78 39.39 -17.93
C PHE A 17 30.39 39.34 -17.32
N ALA A 18 29.76 38.17 -17.27
CA ALA A 18 28.45 37.99 -16.63
C ALA A 18 28.46 38.44 -15.16
N ARG A 19 29.54 38.18 -14.40
CA ARG A 19 29.69 38.66 -13.02
C ARG A 19 29.68 40.19 -12.92
N ARG A 20 30.40 40.87 -13.82
CA ARG A 20 30.47 42.35 -13.86
C ARG A 20 29.14 42.95 -14.31
N VAL A 21 28.56 42.42 -15.38
CA VAL A 21 27.25 42.84 -15.89
C VAL A 21 26.15 42.63 -14.85
N ALA A 22 26.14 41.49 -14.14
CA ALA A 22 25.19 41.22 -13.06
C ALA A 22 25.30 42.25 -11.92
N ARG A 23 26.50 42.74 -11.61
CA ARG A 23 26.69 43.80 -10.62
C ARG A 23 26.07 45.11 -11.08
N ASP A 24 26.29 45.50 -12.33
CA ASP A 24 25.77 46.77 -12.87
C ASP A 24 24.24 46.73 -13.02
N VAL A 25 23.69 45.61 -13.48
CA VAL A 25 22.24 45.40 -13.57
C VAL A 25 21.58 45.45 -12.19
N ARG A 26 22.21 44.90 -11.15
CA ARG A 26 21.73 45.04 -9.75
C ARG A 26 21.77 46.48 -9.24
N GLN A 27 22.61 47.33 -9.83
CA GLN A 27 22.69 48.77 -9.53
C GLN A 27 21.73 49.61 -10.38
N GLY A 28 20.89 48.97 -11.20
CA GLY A 28 19.86 49.64 -12.00
C GLY A 28 20.23 49.90 -13.45
N ALA A 29 21.38 49.43 -13.94
CA ALA A 29 21.74 49.55 -15.36
C ALA A 29 20.89 48.61 -16.23
N ALA A 30 20.49 49.07 -17.42
CA ALA A 30 19.90 48.19 -18.43
C ALA A 30 20.94 47.15 -18.91
N LEU A 31 20.49 45.97 -19.32
CA LEU A 31 21.37 44.86 -19.70
C LEU A 31 22.30 45.23 -20.86
N ASP A 32 21.76 45.83 -21.93
CA ASP A 32 22.56 46.22 -23.09
C ASP A 32 23.57 47.33 -22.75
N ASP A 33 23.19 48.29 -21.92
CA ASP A 33 24.09 49.36 -21.45
C ASP A 33 25.22 48.80 -20.58
N ALA A 34 24.91 47.88 -19.67
CA ALA A 34 25.90 47.20 -18.84
C ALA A 34 26.86 46.36 -19.68
N MET A 35 26.36 45.67 -20.71
CA MET A 35 27.20 44.90 -21.64
C MET A 35 28.11 45.81 -22.47
N ALA A 36 27.60 46.95 -22.96
CA ALA A 36 28.39 47.94 -23.69
C ALA A 36 29.46 48.58 -22.79
N TYR A 37 29.07 49.02 -21.60
CA TYR A 37 29.97 49.61 -20.60
C TYR A 37 31.11 48.67 -20.21
N ARG A 38 30.81 47.37 -20.05
CA ARG A 38 31.81 46.34 -19.72
C ARG A 38 32.59 45.82 -20.94
N SER A 39 32.36 46.39 -22.13
CA SER A 39 33.05 46.02 -23.38
C SER A 39 33.04 44.51 -23.61
N VAL A 40 31.87 43.88 -23.47
CA VAL A 40 31.72 42.43 -23.67
C VAL A 40 32.08 42.08 -25.13
N PRO A 41 33.04 41.17 -25.37
CA PRO A 41 33.41 40.77 -26.74
C PRO A 41 32.22 40.22 -27.50
N ARG A 42 32.09 40.57 -28.79
CA ARG A 42 30.97 40.13 -29.65
C ARG A 42 30.74 38.62 -29.61
N ALA A 43 31.81 37.83 -29.60
CA ALA A 43 31.77 36.37 -29.53
C ALA A 43 31.14 35.83 -28.23
N LEU A 44 31.12 36.61 -27.14
CA LEU A 44 30.58 36.21 -25.83
C LEU A 44 29.25 36.89 -25.50
N MET A 45 28.76 37.80 -26.35
CA MET A 45 27.54 38.57 -26.06
C MET A 45 26.31 37.68 -25.89
N VAL A 46 26.17 36.64 -26.73
CA VAL A 46 25.05 35.69 -26.66
C VAL A 46 25.08 34.93 -25.33
N ASP A 47 26.23 34.37 -24.98
CA ASP A 47 26.38 33.60 -23.74
C ASP A 47 26.13 34.46 -22.50
N VAL A 48 26.66 35.69 -22.46
CA VAL A 48 26.41 36.63 -21.37
C VAL A 48 24.92 36.97 -21.28
N ARG A 49 24.22 37.17 -22.39
CA ARG A 49 22.76 37.41 -22.39
C ARG A 49 21.99 36.21 -21.85
N LEU A 50 22.35 34.98 -22.24
CA LEU A 50 21.72 33.76 -21.75
C LEU A 50 21.98 33.52 -20.26
N ILE A 51 23.20 33.77 -19.79
CA ILE A 51 23.50 33.73 -18.34
C ILE A 51 22.67 34.77 -17.61
N MET A 52 22.61 36.00 -18.12
CA MET A 52 21.89 37.09 -17.46
C MET A 52 20.37 36.89 -17.46
N SER A 53 19.80 36.28 -18.50
CA SER A 53 18.38 35.93 -18.51
C SER A 53 18.05 34.88 -17.45
N ALA A 54 18.92 33.88 -17.27
CA ALA A 54 18.78 32.89 -16.19
C ALA A 54 18.90 33.51 -14.80
N VAL A 55 19.80 34.50 -14.63
CA VAL A 55 19.95 35.26 -13.38
C VAL A 55 18.73 36.13 -13.10
N GLN A 56 18.21 36.84 -14.10
CA GLN A 56 17.02 37.70 -13.98
C GLN A 56 15.76 36.88 -13.70
N ALA A 57 15.62 35.72 -14.34
CA ALA A 57 14.55 34.76 -14.06
C ALA A 57 14.71 34.10 -12.67
N GLY A 58 15.83 34.31 -11.99
CA GLY A 58 16.01 33.96 -10.59
C GLY A 58 16.22 32.47 -10.31
N TRP A 59 16.59 31.68 -11.33
CA TRP A 59 16.92 30.25 -11.18
C TRP A 59 18.42 29.94 -11.34
N PHE A 60 19.21 30.97 -11.62
CA PHE A 60 20.67 30.87 -11.71
C PHE A 60 21.34 32.02 -10.95
N GLU A 61 22.56 31.79 -10.46
CA GLU A 61 23.40 32.83 -9.88
C GLU A 61 24.84 32.63 -10.36
N VAL A 62 25.52 33.72 -10.75
CA VAL A 62 26.93 33.65 -11.17
C VAL A 62 27.81 33.36 -9.94
N PRO A 63 28.66 32.32 -9.95
CA PRO A 63 29.54 32.00 -8.84
C PRO A 63 30.45 33.20 -8.52
N THR A 64 30.65 33.51 -7.23
CA THR A 64 31.51 34.63 -6.80
C THR A 64 32.87 34.20 -6.29
N GLY A 65 33.05 32.92 -5.96
CA GLY A 65 34.28 32.34 -5.45
C GLY A 65 35.40 32.21 -6.50
N PRO A 66 36.61 31.81 -6.04
CA PRO A 66 37.72 31.47 -6.92
C PRO A 66 37.36 30.26 -7.79
N ASN A 67 37.92 30.20 -9.01
CA ASN A 67 37.69 29.11 -9.96
C ASN A 67 36.21 28.82 -10.26
N LEU A 68 35.36 29.86 -10.25
CA LEU A 68 33.92 29.74 -10.50
C LEU A 68 33.18 28.85 -9.48
N THR A 69 33.61 28.89 -8.23
CA THR A 69 32.96 28.17 -7.12
C THR A 69 31.92 29.03 -6.40
N PHE A 70 30.91 28.38 -5.85
CA PHE A 70 29.86 29.02 -5.07
C PHE A 70 30.33 29.27 -3.63
N SER A 71 30.09 30.47 -3.13
CA SER A 71 30.38 30.82 -1.74
C SER A 71 29.38 30.18 -0.77
N LYS A 72 29.69 30.20 0.54
CA LYS A 72 28.78 29.74 1.59
C LYS A 72 27.41 30.44 1.57
N THR A 73 27.37 31.72 1.21
CA THR A 73 26.12 32.48 1.12
C THR A 73 25.32 32.11 -0.13
N GLN A 74 25.98 31.80 -1.23
CA GLN A 74 25.32 31.34 -2.46
C GLN A 74 24.80 29.91 -2.31
N HIS A 75 25.56 29.01 -1.67
CA HIS A 75 25.14 27.63 -1.38
C HIS A 75 23.76 27.55 -0.72
N ARG A 76 23.53 28.38 0.31
CA ARG A 76 22.23 28.48 1.00
C ARG A 76 21.06 28.86 0.10
N ARG A 77 21.32 29.49 -1.06
CA ARG A 77 20.31 29.92 -2.02
C ARG A 77 20.09 28.92 -3.16
N LEU A 78 21.01 27.98 -3.40
CA LEU A 78 20.97 27.09 -4.56
C LEU A 78 19.66 26.30 -4.65
N THR A 79 19.16 25.76 -3.54
CA THR A 79 17.85 25.06 -3.54
C THR A 79 16.71 25.99 -3.95
N ALA A 80 16.69 27.23 -3.47
CA ALA A 80 15.67 28.22 -3.83
C ALA A 80 15.79 28.70 -5.28
N LEU A 81 17.00 28.71 -5.86
CA LEU A 81 17.21 28.95 -7.28
C LEU A 81 16.68 27.78 -8.11
N SER A 82 17.00 26.54 -7.75
CA SER A 82 16.51 25.35 -8.46
C SER A 82 14.99 25.29 -8.50
N SER A 83 14.30 25.63 -7.40
CA SER A 83 12.84 25.60 -7.35
C SER A 83 12.17 26.60 -8.30
N ARG A 84 12.92 27.58 -8.81
CA ARG A 84 12.46 28.59 -9.78
C ARG A 84 12.81 28.24 -11.23
N ALA A 85 13.46 27.10 -11.45
CA ALA A 85 13.79 26.68 -12.80
C ALA A 85 12.50 26.47 -13.62
N PRO A 86 12.44 26.97 -14.87
CA PRO A 86 11.20 27.03 -15.63
C PRO A 86 10.58 25.64 -15.85
N TRP A 87 11.39 24.63 -16.14
CA TRP A 87 10.92 23.26 -16.35
C TRP A 87 10.28 22.64 -15.09
N LEU A 88 10.70 23.04 -13.89
CA LEU A 88 10.11 22.56 -12.63
C LEU A 88 8.81 23.30 -12.33
N CYS A 89 8.75 24.62 -12.56
CA CYS A 89 7.53 25.40 -12.38
C CYS A 89 6.42 24.93 -13.34
N GLU A 90 6.76 24.71 -14.61
CA GLU A 90 5.85 24.15 -15.61
C GLU A 90 5.37 22.74 -15.20
N LEU A 91 6.30 21.88 -14.75
CA LEU A 91 5.97 20.52 -14.31
C LEU A 91 4.98 20.52 -13.14
N VAL A 92 5.17 21.37 -12.13
CA VAL A 92 4.26 21.44 -10.96
C VAL A 92 2.86 21.85 -11.38
N ALA A 93 2.73 22.84 -12.27
CA ALA A 93 1.44 23.26 -12.81
C ALA A 93 0.77 22.14 -13.63
N GLU A 94 1.53 21.47 -14.51
CA GLU A 94 1.03 20.36 -15.32
C GLU A 94 0.61 19.16 -14.46
N ALA A 95 1.39 18.83 -13.42
CA ALA A 95 1.09 17.75 -12.50
C ALA A 95 -0.13 18.05 -11.61
N ALA A 96 -0.34 19.31 -11.21
CA ALA A 96 -1.55 19.72 -10.50
C ALA A 96 -2.80 19.55 -11.38
N ALA A 97 -2.71 19.94 -12.66
CA ALA A 97 -3.80 19.75 -13.63
C ALA A 97 -4.08 18.27 -13.88
N PHE A 98 -3.04 17.45 -14.03
CA PHE A 98 -3.15 16.00 -14.20
C PHE A 98 -3.85 15.33 -13.00
N GLU A 99 -3.45 15.66 -11.78
CA GLU A 99 -4.07 15.12 -10.57
C GLU A 99 -5.53 15.57 -10.41
N THR A 100 -5.86 16.78 -10.85
CA THR A 100 -7.24 17.29 -10.88
C THR A 100 -8.08 16.50 -11.88
N MET A 101 -7.58 16.29 -13.10
CA MET A 101 -8.23 15.43 -14.11
C MET A 101 -8.49 14.02 -13.56
N ARG A 102 -7.48 13.41 -12.91
CA ARG A 102 -7.60 12.08 -12.30
C ARG A 102 -8.69 12.03 -11.22
N ARG A 103 -8.85 13.09 -10.43
CA ARG A 103 -9.91 13.19 -9.40
C ARG A 103 -11.29 13.35 -10.01
N VAL A 104 -11.46 14.25 -10.97
CA VAL A 104 -12.76 14.57 -11.59
C VAL A 104 -13.28 13.38 -12.42
N GLY A 105 -12.41 12.59 -13.04
CA GLY A 105 -12.79 11.37 -13.77
C GLY A 105 -13.31 10.23 -12.90
N GLY A 106 -13.45 10.41 -11.58
CA GLY A 106 -13.93 9.37 -10.67
C GLY A 106 -12.93 8.22 -10.46
N HIS A 107 -11.67 8.41 -10.87
CA HIS A 107 -10.60 7.43 -10.72
C HIS A 107 -10.03 7.39 -9.29
N TYR A 108 -10.48 8.32 -8.43
CA TYR A 108 -10.28 8.29 -6.98
C TYR A 108 -11.43 7.51 -6.31
N ARG A 109 -11.56 6.21 -6.63
CA ARG A 109 -12.52 5.33 -5.95
C ARG A 109 -12.08 5.05 -4.52
N ALA A 110 -13.03 4.71 -3.64
CA ALA A 110 -12.72 4.13 -2.34
C ALA A 110 -11.84 2.89 -2.57
N ARG A 111 -10.63 2.92 -2.00
CA ARG A 111 -9.63 1.89 -2.26
C ARG A 111 -9.98 0.64 -1.47
N ALA A 112 -9.95 -0.51 -2.15
CA ALA A 112 -10.03 -1.79 -1.45
C ALA A 112 -8.83 -1.94 -0.51
N PHE A 113 -9.03 -2.69 0.57
CA PHE A 113 -7.98 -2.99 1.52
C PHE A 113 -6.77 -3.62 0.80
N GLY A 114 -5.57 -3.07 1.05
CA GLY A 114 -4.32 -3.52 0.44
C GLY A 114 -4.07 -3.07 -1.00
N ALA A 115 -4.99 -2.35 -1.66
CA ALA A 115 -4.74 -1.78 -2.99
C ALA A 115 -3.66 -0.69 -2.91
N LYS A 116 -2.65 -0.78 -3.78
CA LYS A 116 -1.59 0.21 -3.90
C LYS A 116 -2.06 1.43 -4.70
N THR A 117 -1.32 2.50 -4.54
CA THR A 117 -1.58 3.78 -5.19
C THR A 117 -0.50 4.05 -6.20
N LEU A 118 -0.89 4.55 -7.37
CA LEU A 118 0.08 5.19 -8.24
C LEU A 118 0.72 6.39 -7.54
N PRO A 119 1.97 6.75 -7.91
CA PRO A 119 2.62 7.95 -7.42
C PRO A 119 1.71 9.18 -7.55
N ASN A 120 1.79 10.07 -6.58
CA ASN A 120 1.21 11.40 -6.71
C ASN A 120 2.20 12.25 -7.51
N PHE A 121 1.84 12.60 -8.74
CA PHE A 121 2.75 13.30 -9.65
C PHE A 121 2.98 14.73 -9.19
N HIS A 122 1.99 15.38 -8.59
CA HIS A 122 2.14 16.71 -8.01
C HIS A 122 3.11 16.70 -6.82
N THR A 123 3.01 15.73 -5.91
CA THR A 123 3.97 15.56 -4.81
C THR A 123 5.38 15.27 -5.32
N SER A 124 5.50 14.47 -6.38
CA SER A 124 6.78 14.13 -7.02
C SER A 124 7.41 15.37 -7.67
N ALA A 125 6.63 16.16 -8.40
CA ALA A 125 7.06 17.41 -9.03
C ALA A 125 7.53 18.45 -7.99
N THR A 126 6.75 18.66 -6.92
CA THR A 126 7.14 19.56 -5.82
C THR A 126 8.39 19.06 -5.10
N SER A 127 8.57 17.73 -4.96
CA SER A 127 9.79 17.16 -4.38
C SER A 127 11.00 17.40 -5.27
N ALA A 128 10.85 17.32 -6.60
CA ALA A 128 11.94 17.57 -7.55
C ALA A 128 12.51 19.00 -7.46
N MET A 129 11.72 19.97 -6.98
CA MET A 129 12.20 21.34 -6.73
C MET A 129 13.26 21.46 -5.64
N THR A 130 13.33 20.48 -4.73
CA THR A 130 14.19 20.56 -3.53
C THR A 130 15.17 19.40 -3.41
N ARG A 131 14.91 18.27 -4.07
CA ARG A 131 15.76 17.08 -4.05
C ARG A 131 16.92 17.20 -5.05
N LEU A 132 18.00 17.83 -4.60
CA LEU A 132 19.23 18.00 -5.37
C LEU A 132 20.26 16.94 -4.99
N SER A 133 20.24 15.80 -5.67
CA SER A 133 21.01 14.59 -5.32
C SER A 133 22.52 14.80 -5.22
N ARG A 134 23.10 15.62 -6.10
CA ARG A 134 24.55 15.91 -6.11
C ARG A 134 24.94 17.14 -5.28
N LEU A 135 23.99 17.88 -4.72
CA LEU A 135 24.30 19.06 -3.92
C LEU A 135 24.72 18.62 -2.50
N PRO A 136 25.95 18.96 -2.04
CA PRO A 136 26.34 18.69 -0.66
C PRO A 136 25.40 19.38 0.33
N ARG A 137 25.05 18.66 1.41
CA ARG A 137 24.18 19.18 2.48
C ARG A 137 24.78 20.40 3.16
N ASP A 138 26.08 20.34 3.43
CA ASP A 138 26.86 21.43 4.01
C ASP A 138 27.76 22.05 2.96
N HIS A 139 28.07 23.35 3.14
CA HIS A 139 29.02 24.03 2.27
C HIS A 139 30.44 23.53 2.55
N VAL A 140 31.11 23.07 1.49
CA VAL A 140 32.55 22.83 1.47
C VAL A 140 33.19 23.75 0.45
N ALA A 141 34.23 24.48 0.87
CA ALA A 141 34.90 25.44 0.02
C ALA A 141 35.55 24.74 -1.19
N GLY A 142 35.28 25.22 -2.39
CA GLY A 142 35.88 24.69 -3.63
C GLY A 142 35.12 23.53 -4.27
N GLU A 143 34.27 22.81 -3.53
CA GLU A 143 33.56 21.62 -4.07
C GLU A 143 32.37 21.96 -4.95
N ILE A 144 31.70 23.07 -4.65
CA ILE A 144 30.50 23.48 -5.38
C ILE A 144 30.92 24.37 -6.55
N THR A 145 31.32 23.73 -7.65
CA THR A 145 31.72 24.42 -8.87
C THR A 145 30.52 24.80 -9.73
N LEU A 146 30.77 25.68 -10.70
CA LEU A 146 29.82 25.99 -11.76
C LEU A 146 29.35 24.74 -12.51
N GLU A 147 30.29 23.88 -12.88
CA GLU A 147 30.01 22.67 -13.65
C GLU A 147 29.12 21.70 -12.86
N LEU A 148 29.39 21.53 -11.55
CA LEU A 148 28.54 20.73 -10.67
C LEU A 148 27.12 21.30 -10.59
N TRP A 149 26.99 22.63 -10.46
CA TRP A 149 25.68 23.27 -10.41
C TRP A 149 24.88 23.07 -11.69
N VAL A 150 25.52 23.22 -12.86
CA VAL A 150 24.86 22.95 -14.14
C VAL A 150 24.47 21.47 -14.25
N GLN A 151 25.30 20.54 -13.78
CA GLN A 151 24.94 19.12 -13.73
C GLN A 151 23.73 18.85 -12.83
N ILE A 152 23.65 19.50 -11.66
CA ILE A 152 22.49 19.41 -10.78
C ILE A 152 21.22 19.90 -11.50
N LEU A 153 21.28 21.03 -12.21
CA LEU A 153 20.15 21.55 -12.98
C LEU A 153 19.73 20.59 -14.09
N LEU A 154 20.68 19.98 -14.82
CA LEU A 154 20.40 18.94 -15.81
C LEU A 154 19.73 17.71 -15.19
N ASP A 155 20.18 17.27 -14.02
CA ASP A 155 19.55 16.15 -13.31
C ASP A 155 18.08 16.48 -12.97
N THR A 156 17.79 17.70 -12.49
CA THR A 156 16.39 18.12 -12.23
C THR A 156 15.55 18.18 -13.49
N GLN A 157 16.14 18.55 -14.62
CA GLN A 157 15.45 18.56 -15.91
C GLN A 157 15.13 17.14 -16.38
N SER A 158 16.07 16.21 -16.24
CA SER A 158 15.85 14.79 -16.55
C SER A 158 14.70 14.24 -15.72
N VAL A 159 14.69 14.48 -14.41
CA VAL A 159 13.59 14.08 -13.52
C VAL A 159 12.26 14.69 -13.96
N ALA A 160 12.25 15.96 -14.37
CA ALA A 160 11.03 16.60 -14.86
C ALA A 160 10.52 15.95 -16.15
N GLN A 161 11.41 15.59 -17.07
CA GLN A 161 11.08 14.89 -18.31
C GLN A 161 10.52 13.48 -18.01
N ASP A 162 11.13 12.75 -17.07
CA ASP A 162 10.66 11.42 -16.68
C ASP A 162 9.26 11.46 -16.05
N ILE A 163 9.00 12.43 -15.16
CA ILE A 163 7.68 12.63 -14.56
C ILE A 163 6.66 13.00 -15.63
N LYS A 164 7.03 13.88 -16.57
CA LYS A 164 6.16 14.27 -17.68
C LYS A 164 5.82 13.08 -18.60
N ALA A 165 6.80 12.26 -18.95
CA ALA A 165 6.59 11.06 -19.74
C ALA A 165 5.63 10.08 -19.06
N GLN A 166 5.74 9.91 -17.73
CA GLN A 166 4.80 9.10 -16.95
C GLN A 166 3.38 9.68 -16.97
N MET A 167 3.23 11.00 -16.82
CA MET A 167 1.92 11.66 -16.93
C MET A 167 1.33 11.51 -18.34
N ASP A 168 2.12 11.68 -19.39
CA ASP A 168 1.68 11.53 -20.79
C ASP A 168 1.28 10.08 -21.11
N CYS A 169 2.03 9.10 -20.58
CA CYS A 169 1.68 7.68 -20.67
C CYS A 169 0.29 7.42 -20.08
N LEU A 170 0.01 7.97 -18.89
CA LEU A 170 -1.23 7.73 -18.16
C LEU A 170 -2.35 8.73 -18.50
N ARG A 171 -2.12 9.69 -19.40
CA ARG A 171 -3.08 10.76 -19.73
C ARG A 171 -4.41 10.27 -20.33
N PRO A 172 -4.45 9.26 -21.23
CA PRO A 172 -5.71 8.86 -21.84
C PRO A 172 -6.71 8.28 -20.84
N VAL A 173 -8.00 8.60 -20.98
CA VAL A 173 -9.05 8.15 -20.06
C VAL A 173 -9.15 6.61 -19.99
N TRP A 174 -8.96 5.92 -21.11
CA TRP A 174 -9.01 4.46 -21.20
C TRP A 174 -7.89 3.76 -20.38
N MET A 175 -6.80 4.47 -20.05
CA MET A 175 -5.78 3.97 -19.13
C MET A 175 -6.30 3.80 -17.70
N TRP A 176 -7.48 4.31 -17.37
CA TRP A 176 -8.04 4.24 -16.03
C TRP A 176 -9.29 3.36 -15.96
N ASP A 177 -9.72 2.82 -17.10
CA ASP A 177 -10.88 1.97 -17.19
C ASP A 177 -10.51 0.52 -16.89
N SER A 178 -11.13 -0.03 -15.84
CA SER A 178 -10.98 -1.41 -15.42
C SER A 178 -11.73 -2.41 -16.32
N ALA A 179 -12.55 -1.97 -17.26
CA ALA A 179 -13.15 -2.83 -18.28
C ALA A 179 -12.27 -2.92 -19.54
N TYR A 180 -11.34 -1.97 -19.70
CA TYR A 180 -10.49 -1.92 -20.88
C TYR A 180 -9.42 -3.02 -20.86
N SER A 181 -8.95 -3.35 -22.06
CA SER A 181 -7.94 -4.39 -22.29
C SER A 181 -6.66 -4.10 -21.50
N LEU A 182 -6.29 -5.02 -20.61
CA LEU A 182 -5.03 -4.90 -19.87
C LEU A 182 -3.83 -5.01 -20.82
N PHE A 183 -3.96 -5.80 -21.90
CA PHE A 183 -2.95 -5.90 -22.94
C PHE A 183 -2.55 -4.52 -23.47
N GLU A 184 -3.51 -3.75 -23.94
CA GLU A 184 -3.26 -2.44 -24.55
C GLU A 184 -2.75 -1.41 -23.53
N GLN A 185 -3.23 -1.49 -22.29
CA GLN A 185 -2.74 -0.65 -21.19
C GLN A 185 -1.25 -0.89 -20.90
N VAL A 186 -0.81 -2.16 -20.89
CA VAL A 186 0.58 -2.51 -20.61
C VAL A 186 1.48 -2.30 -21.82
N GLU A 187 1.00 -2.51 -23.05
CA GLU A 187 1.76 -2.14 -24.25
C GLU A 187 2.08 -0.64 -24.25
N ARG A 188 1.10 0.21 -23.90
CA ARG A 188 1.34 1.64 -23.75
C ARG A 188 2.37 1.97 -22.66
N LEU A 189 2.31 1.30 -21.51
CA LEU A 189 3.35 1.45 -20.48
C LEU A 189 4.73 1.09 -21.04
N ARG A 190 4.83 0.08 -21.89
CA ARG A 190 6.09 -0.32 -22.54
C ARG A 190 6.58 0.71 -23.55
N GLU A 191 5.70 1.18 -24.44
CA GLU A 191 6.01 2.20 -25.45
C GLU A 191 6.54 3.50 -24.83
N HIS A 192 6.01 3.89 -23.68
CA HIS A 192 6.43 5.08 -22.95
C HIS A 192 7.54 4.82 -21.91
N GLY A 193 8.13 3.62 -21.85
CA GLY A 193 9.19 3.31 -20.88
C GLY A 193 8.75 3.37 -19.41
N CYS A 194 7.45 3.20 -19.15
CA CYS A 194 6.80 3.34 -17.85
C CYS A 194 6.49 2.00 -17.16
N MET A 195 7.13 0.91 -17.59
CA MET A 195 6.87 -0.44 -17.06
C MET A 195 7.14 -0.56 -15.56
N HIS A 196 7.97 0.31 -14.97
CA HIS A 196 8.23 0.33 -13.52
C HIS A 196 6.98 0.64 -12.71
N LEU A 197 5.96 1.25 -13.33
CA LEU A 197 4.67 1.53 -12.72
C LEU A 197 3.69 0.35 -12.80
N LEU A 198 4.00 -0.73 -13.54
CA LEU A 198 3.05 -1.81 -13.86
C LEU A 198 2.30 -2.34 -12.64
N LEU A 199 3.02 -2.67 -11.57
CA LEU A 199 2.41 -3.26 -10.38
C LEU A 199 1.46 -2.28 -9.68
N ASP A 200 1.92 -1.05 -9.45
CA ASP A 200 1.11 -0.02 -8.80
C ASP A 200 -0.07 0.40 -9.68
N TYR A 201 0.12 0.38 -11.01
CA TYR A 201 -0.90 0.64 -12.01
C TYR A 201 -2.00 -0.42 -11.99
N VAL A 202 -1.66 -1.71 -12.06
CA VAL A 202 -2.65 -2.80 -12.01
C VAL A 202 -3.40 -2.78 -10.68
N SER A 203 -2.70 -2.60 -9.57
CA SER A 203 -3.32 -2.53 -8.24
C SER A 203 -4.29 -1.34 -8.12
N ALA A 204 -3.90 -0.17 -8.64
CA ALA A 204 -4.73 1.03 -8.57
C ALA A 204 -5.95 0.95 -9.51
N THR A 205 -5.77 0.53 -10.76
CA THR A 205 -6.85 0.49 -11.77
C THR A 205 -7.86 -0.63 -11.51
N ARG A 206 -7.39 -1.79 -11.04
CA ARG A 206 -8.25 -2.93 -10.70
C ARG A 206 -8.73 -2.91 -9.24
N ASN A 207 -8.33 -1.88 -8.49
CA ASN A 207 -8.71 -1.61 -7.11
C ASN A 207 -8.64 -2.86 -6.21
N ARG A 208 -7.51 -3.56 -6.23
CA ARG A 208 -7.31 -4.78 -5.44
C ARG A 208 -5.88 -4.91 -4.92
N TYR A 209 -5.75 -5.65 -3.83
CA TYR A 209 -4.46 -6.11 -3.34
C TYR A 209 -3.84 -7.11 -4.32
N ILE A 210 -2.57 -6.88 -4.65
CA ILE A 210 -1.76 -7.78 -5.48
C ILE A 210 -0.98 -8.69 -4.54
N ASP A 211 -1.38 -9.96 -4.50
CA ASP A 211 -0.73 -10.97 -3.67
C ASP A 211 0.63 -11.39 -4.21
N THR A 212 1.31 -12.29 -3.49
CA THR A 212 2.65 -12.76 -3.85
C THR A 212 2.69 -13.52 -5.18
N PHE A 213 1.62 -14.21 -5.57
CA PHE A 213 1.53 -14.95 -6.83
C PHE A 213 1.35 -13.98 -8.01
N GLU A 214 0.33 -13.11 -7.95
CA GLU A 214 0.07 -12.11 -8.98
C GLU A 214 1.27 -11.17 -9.16
N ARG A 215 1.91 -10.77 -8.05
CA ARG A 215 3.14 -9.97 -8.06
C ARG A 215 4.25 -10.61 -8.88
N LYS A 216 4.55 -11.90 -8.64
CA LYS A 216 5.59 -12.61 -9.38
C LYS A 216 5.27 -12.68 -10.87
N LEU A 217 4.01 -12.90 -11.23
CA LEU A 217 3.61 -12.90 -12.64
C LEU A 217 3.77 -11.51 -13.28
N LEU A 218 3.40 -10.43 -12.59
CA LEU A 218 3.60 -9.07 -13.08
C LEU A 218 5.09 -8.70 -13.18
N GLU A 219 5.93 -9.18 -12.26
CA GLU A 219 7.40 -9.05 -12.35
C GLU A 219 7.94 -9.83 -13.55
N ASP A 220 7.41 -11.01 -13.85
CA ASP A 220 7.79 -11.77 -15.05
C ASP A 220 7.35 -11.07 -16.34
N VAL A 221 6.19 -10.39 -16.35
CA VAL A 221 5.76 -9.53 -17.47
C VAL A 221 6.74 -8.36 -17.65
N HIS A 222 7.19 -7.74 -16.56
CA HIS A 222 8.12 -6.62 -16.62
C HIS A 222 9.53 -7.04 -17.04
N TYR A 223 10.12 -8.03 -16.37
CA TYR A 223 11.56 -8.33 -16.46
C TYR A 223 11.90 -9.54 -17.33
N ARG A 224 10.95 -10.47 -17.53
CA ARG A 224 11.20 -11.76 -18.20
C ARG A 224 10.45 -11.97 -19.51
N GLY A 225 9.68 -10.96 -19.94
CA GLY A 225 8.93 -11.02 -21.20
C GLY A 225 7.77 -12.02 -21.18
N LEU A 226 7.19 -12.31 -20.01
CA LEU A 226 5.96 -13.11 -19.93
C LEU A 226 4.86 -12.42 -20.75
N LYS A 227 4.19 -13.18 -21.62
CA LYS A 227 3.08 -12.65 -22.42
C LYS A 227 1.89 -12.33 -21.51
N LEU A 228 1.21 -11.22 -21.78
CA LEU A 228 0.05 -10.81 -20.98
C LEU A 228 -1.10 -11.80 -21.04
N SER A 229 -1.33 -12.45 -22.19
CA SER A 229 -2.32 -13.52 -22.31
C SER A 229 -2.02 -14.70 -21.37
N GLU A 230 -0.75 -14.98 -21.13
CA GLU A 230 -0.32 -16.04 -20.21
C GLU A 230 -0.44 -15.61 -18.75
N TYR A 231 -0.12 -14.34 -18.44
CA TYR A 231 -0.43 -13.73 -17.16
C TYR A 231 -1.93 -13.84 -16.82
N GLU A 232 -2.81 -13.42 -17.74
CA GLU A 232 -4.26 -13.45 -17.53
C GLU A 232 -4.79 -14.88 -17.35
N HIS A 233 -4.29 -15.83 -18.16
CA HIS A 233 -4.65 -17.23 -18.05
C HIS A 233 -4.23 -17.84 -16.71
N ARG A 234 -2.96 -17.67 -16.32
CA ARG A 234 -2.43 -18.20 -15.04
C ARG A 234 -3.13 -17.56 -13.83
N TRP A 235 -3.42 -16.26 -13.90
CA TRP A 235 -4.16 -15.57 -12.84
C TRP A 235 -5.59 -16.07 -12.72
N ALA A 236 -6.31 -16.22 -13.84
CA ALA A 236 -7.67 -16.74 -13.84
C ALA A 236 -7.74 -18.19 -13.29
N ALA A 237 -6.79 -19.04 -13.69
CA ALA A 237 -6.69 -20.42 -13.17
C ALA A 237 -6.42 -20.44 -11.67
N GLU A 238 -5.53 -19.58 -11.16
CA GLU A 238 -5.25 -19.45 -9.74
C GLU A 238 -6.47 -18.95 -8.95
N GLN A 239 -7.20 -17.97 -9.49
CA GLN A 239 -8.43 -17.48 -8.86
C GLN A 239 -9.48 -18.60 -8.76
N LEU A 240 -9.67 -19.36 -9.84
CA LEU A 240 -10.58 -20.49 -9.84
C LEU A 240 -10.17 -21.55 -8.81
N ARG A 241 -8.89 -21.95 -8.80
CA ARG A 241 -8.35 -22.91 -7.84
C ARG A 241 -8.61 -22.48 -6.40
N ARG A 242 -8.38 -21.21 -6.08
CA ARG A 242 -8.61 -20.68 -4.72
C ARG A 242 -10.08 -20.68 -4.33
N VAL A 243 -10.98 -20.37 -5.26
CA VAL A 243 -12.43 -20.45 -5.02
C VAL A 243 -12.83 -21.90 -4.74
N GLU A 244 -12.32 -22.85 -5.52
CA GLU A 244 -12.57 -24.28 -5.33
C GLU A 244 -12.00 -24.80 -4.00
N GLU A 245 -10.76 -24.44 -3.66
CA GLU A 245 -10.12 -24.78 -2.39
C GLU A 245 -10.89 -24.20 -1.19
N GLN A 246 -11.31 -22.93 -1.26
CA GLN A 246 -12.13 -22.31 -0.22
C GLN A 246 -13.48 -22.99 -0.09
N GLN A 247 -14.14 -23.32 -1.20
CA GLN A 247 -15.43 -24.01 -1.16
C GLN A 247 -15.29 -25.42 -0.58
N ALA A 248 -14.24 -26.15 -0.94
CA ALA A 248 -13.94 -27.46 -0.37
C ALA A 248 -13.67 -27.37 1.14
N HIS A 249 -12.86 -26.39 1.55
CA HIS A 249 -12.57 -26.12 2.96
C HIS A 249 -13.84 -25.83 3.76
N TRP A 250 -14.71 -24.92 3.29
CA TRP A 250 -15.93 -24.58 4.02
C TRP A 250 -16.95 -25.71 4.06
N LYS A 251 -17.02 -26.56 3.02
CA LYS A 251 -17.80 -27.80 3.07
C LYS A 251 -17.30 -28.75 4.14
N GLU A 252 -15.97 -28.90 4.28
CA GLU A 252 -15.37 -29.72 5.34
C GLU A 252 -15.68 -29.14 6.73
N VAL A 253 -15.56 -27.82 6.91
CA VAL A 253 -15.89 -27.14 8.18
C VAL A 253 -17.35 -27.33 8.55
N PHE A 254 -18.29 -27.16 7.62
CA PHE A 254 -19.72 -27.38 7.85
C PHE A 254 -19.98 -28.83 8.28
N GLY A 255 -19.36 -29.81 7.60
CA GLY A 255 -19.44 -31.22 7.97
C GLY A 255 -18.81 -31.54 9.33
N LEU A 256 -17.75 -30.83 9.73
CA LEU A 256 -17.16 -30.96 11.06
C LEU A 256 -18.10 -30.45 12.16
N VAL A 257 -18.78 -29.32 11.94
CA VAL A 257 -19.76 -28.81 12.90
C VAL A 257 -20.95 -29.76 13.04
N GLY A 258 -21.47 -30.29 11.93
CA GLY A 258 -22.53 -31.31 11.97
C GLY A 258 -22.11 -32.57 12.74
N ARG A 259 -20.88 -33.06 12.52
CA ARG A 259 -20.32 -34.19 13.30
C ARG A 259 -20.17 -33.87 14.78
N LEU A 260 -19.72 -32.66 15.12
CA LEU A 260 -19.60 -32.22 16.51
C LEU A 260 -20.96 -32.20 17.19
N ALA A 261 -21.98 -31.65 16.54
CA ALA A 261 -23.35 -31.63 17.03
C ALA A 261 -23.88 -33.06 17.25
N ALA A 262 -23.66 -33.98 16.30
CA ALA A 262 -24.09 -35.37 16.44
C ALA A 262 -23.45 -36.10 17.65
N VAL A 263 -22.18 -35.80 17.98
CA VAL A 263 -21.51 -36.34 19.18
C VAL A 263 -22.10 -35.76 20.46
N LEU A 264 -22.48 -34.48 20.44
CA LEU A 264 -23.06 -33.79 21.58
C LEU A 264 -24.57 -34.03 21.73
N ASP A 265 -25.23 -34.54 20.70
CA ASP A 265 -26.66 -34.83 20.76
C ASP A 265 -26.99 -35.89 21.81
N GLY A 266 -28.06 -35.65 22.56
CA GLY A 266 -28.52 -36.53 23.63
C GLY A 266 -27.54 -36.70 24.81
N VAL A 267 -26.67 -35.73 25.12
CA VAL A 267 -25.89 -35.79 26.37
C VAL A 267 -26.80 -35.76 27.61
N LYS A 268 -26.49 -36.65 28.56
CA LYS A 268 -27.21 -36.78 29.83
C LYS A 268 -26.64 -35.90 30.95
N THR A 269 -25.47 -35.30 30.72
CA THR A 269 -24.77 -34.46 31.71
C THR A 269 -23.94 -33.40 31.00
N TYR A 270 -23.93 -32.20 31.56
CA TYR A 270 -23.16 -31.05 31.06
C TYR A 270 -21.83 -30.86 31.81
N ASN A 271 -21.45 -31.81 32.67
CA ASN A 271 -20.18 -31.75 33.38
C ASN A 271 -19.01 -31.81 32.37
N HIS A 272 -18.09 -30.87 32.48
CA HIS A 272 -16.91 -30.76 31.61
C HIS A 272 -16.17 -32.10 31.44
N SER A 273 -15.92 -32.84 32.52
CA SER A 273 -15.18 -34.11 32.48
C SER A 273 -15.91 -35.20 31.67
N ALA A 274 -17.25 -35.20 31.71
CA ALA A 274 -18.08 -36.13 30.95
C ALA A 274 -18.13 -35.75 29.46
N LEU A 275 -18.25 -34.45 29.16
CA LEU A 275 -18.20 -33.93 27.79
C LEU A 275 -16.84 -34.21 27.14
N THR A 276 -15.72 -33.97 27.83
CA THR A 276 -14.38 -34.29 27.32
C THR A 276 -14.23 -35.78 27.02
N LYS A 277 -14.71 -36.67 27.91
CA LYS A 277 -14.66 -38.14 27.69
C LYS A 277 -15.49 -38.55 26.48
N ARG A 278 -16.70 -37.99 26.32
CA ARG A 278 -17.58 -38.29 25.19
C ARG A 278 -16.97 -37.83 23.87
N LEU A 279 -16.56 -36.56 23.79
CA LEU A 279 -15.89 -36.01 22.62
C LEU A 279 -14.68 -36.87 22.23
N ARG A 280 -13.81 -37.24 23.17
CA ARG A 280 -12.65 -38.10 22.87
C ARG A 280 -13.04 -39.49 22.37
N LYS A 281 -14.04 -40.12 22.99
CA LYS A 281 -14.48 -41.49 22.67
C LYS A 281 -15.17 -41.59 21.31
N GLU A 282 -16.10 -40.68 21.04
CA GLU A 282 -16.96 -40.73 19.84
C GLU A 282 -16.31 -40.08 18.62
N SER A 283 -15.34 -39.19 18.81
CA SER A 283 -14.61 -38.54 17.71
C SER A 283 -13.22 -39.14 17.42
N ASN A 284 -12.81 -40.20 18.15
CA ASN A 284 -11.46 -40.75 18.10
C ASN A 284 -10.35 -39.67 18.25
N GLY A 285 -10.60 -38.69 19.13
CA GLY A 285 -9.69 -37.57 19.36
C GLY A 285 -9.73 -36.44 18.33
N ALA A 286 -10.72 -36.40 17.44
CA ALA A 286 -10.88 -35.29 16.48
C ALA A 286 -11.44 -34.00 17.12
N PHE A 287 -12.11 -34.11 18.28
CA PHE A 287 -12.62 -32.98 19.05
C PHE A 287 -12.05 -32.97 20.47
N GLN A 288 -11.64 -31.80 20.92
CA GLN A 288 -11.11 -31.57 22.26
C GLN A 288 -11.80 -30.36 22.90
N LEU A 289 -12.35 -30.56 24.10
CA LEU A 289 -12.89 -29.49 24.92
C LEU A 289 -11.76 -28.77 25.65
N GLN A 290 -11.67 -27.45 25.50
CA GLN A 290 -10.67 -26.62 26.18
C GLN A 290 -11.22 -25.25 26.56
N ARG A 291 -10.41 -24.47 27.29
CA ARG A 291 -10.68 -23.05 27.56
C ARG A 291 -10.19 -22.22 26.36
N SER A 292 -10.88 -21.10 26.08
CA SER A 292 -10.47 -20.17 25.04
C SER A 292 -9.19 -19.44 25.43
N ASP A 293 -8.28 -19.26 24.47
CA ASP A 293 -7.07 -18.46 24.66
C ASP A 293 -7.36 -16.96 24.83
N LEU A 294 -8.49 -16.49 24.28
CA LEU A 294 -8.90 -15.09 24.33
C LEU A 294 -9.64 -14.73 25.62
N ASP A 295 -10.28 -15.73 26.24
CA ASP A 295 -11.03 -15.60 27.48
C ASP A 295 -10.97 -16.92 28.25
N ARG A 296 -10.17 -16.95 29.31
CA ARG A 296 -9.88 -18.18 30.08
C ARG A 296 -11.12 -18.79 30.74
N ASP A 297 -12.18 -18.00 30.91
CA ASP A 297 -13.44 -18.46 31.48
C ASP A 297 -14.42 -19.00 30.43
N SER A 298 -14.09 -18.85 29.14
CA SER A 298 -14.90 -19.36 28.03
C SER A 298 -14.46 -20.77 27.61
N LEU A 299 -15.43 -21.63 27.28
CA LEU A 299 -15.27 -22.98 26.75
C LEU A 299 -15.34 -22.97 25.23
N VAL A 300 -14.44 -23.70 24.60
CA VAL A 300 -14.38 -23.90 23.14
C VAL A 300 -14.12 -25.36 22.82
N VAL A 301 -14.61 -25.81 21.67
CA VAL A 301 -14.21 -27.11 21.12
C VAL A 301 -13.16 -26.88 20.05
N GLU A 302 -11.95 -27.35 20.33
CA GLU A 302 -10.93 -27.50 19.31
C GLU A 302 -11.25 -28.70 18.43
N VAL A 303 -11.24 -28.43 17.14
CA VAL A 303 -11.39 -29.40 16.07
C VAL A 303 -10.01 -29.60 15.45
N ARG A 304 -9.66 -30.85 15.11
CA ARG A 304 -8.45 -31.19 14.36
C ARG A 304 -8.24 -30.18 13.22
N TYR A 305 -7.00 -29.69 13.07
CA TYR A 305 -6.59 -28.55 12.21
C TYR A 305 -6.65 -27.14 12.84
N ASN A 306 -6.54 -27.04 14.18
CA ASN A 306 -6.47 -25.76 14.92
C ASN A 306 -7.69 -24.85 14.69
N TYR A 307 -8.86 -25.45 14.51
CA TYR A 307 -10.11 -24.72 14.33
C TYR A 307 -10.91 -24.73 15.63
N TRP A 308 -11.44 -23.59 16.06
CA TRP A 308 -12.12 -23.45 17.35
C TRP A 308 -13.60 -23.08 17.18
N VAL A 309 -14.49 -23.98 17.60
CA VAL A 309 -15.93 -23.73 17.63
C VAL A 309 -16.31 -23.08 18.98
N GLY A 310 -17.06 -21.98 18.92
CA GLY A 310 -17.57 -21.27 20.11
C GLY A 310 -16.68 -20.11 20.61
N GLN A 311 -15.55 -19.84 19.96
CA GLN A 311 -14.59 -18.82 20.43
C GLN A 311 -15.19 -17.40 20.54
N SER A 312 -16.14 -17.03 19.67
CA SER A 312 -16.82 -15.72 19.68
C SER A 312 -18.09 -15.68 20.54
N ALA A 313 -18.52 -16.83 21.09
CA ALA A 313 -19.79 -16.97 21.79
C ALA A 313 -19.70 -16.76 23.32
N LYS A 314 -18.48 -16.77 23.89
CA LYS A 314 -18.21 -16.57 25.33
C LYS A 314 -18.96 -17.56 26.24
N LEU A 315 -18.88 -18.84 25.90
CA LEU A 315 -19.64 -19.92 26.53
C LEU A 315 -19.02 -20.28 27.88
N GLN A 316 -19.69 -20.04 29.00
CA GLN A 316 -19.14 -20.25 30.34
C GLN A 316 -19.43 -21.66 30.88
N THR A 317 -20.53 -22.28 30.44
CA THR A 317 -21.00 -23.57 30.96
C THR A 317 -21.00 -24.66 29.90
N GLY A 318 -20.95 -25.92 30.35
CA GLY A 318 -21.09 -27.08 29.45
C GLY A 318 -22.48 -27.16 28.81
N PHE A 319 -23.51 -26.64 29.49
CA PHE A 319 -24.86 -26.50 28.93
C PHE A 319 -24.87 -25.52 27.77
N GLU A 320 -24.27 -24.35 27.96
CA GLU A 320 -24.13 -23.33 26.93
C GLU A 320 -23.36 -23.89 25.72
N LEU A 321 -22.25 -24.58 25.96
CA LEU A 321 -21.45 -25.18 24.90
C LEU A 321 -22.23 -26.16 24.02
N VAL A 322 -22.93 -27.10 24.66
CA VAL A 322 -23.69 -28.14 23.94
C VAL A 322 -24.80 -27.50 23.12
N ASN A 323 -25.60 -26.62 23.73
CA ASN A 323 -26.69 -25.96 23.04
C ASN A 323 -26.20 -25.01 21.93
N TYR A 324 -25.04 -24.37 22.10
CA TYR A 324 -24.41 -23.60 21.02
C TYR A 324 -24.10 -24.48 19.82
N CYS A 325 -23.45 -25.63 20.04
CA CYS A 325 -23.00 -26.49 18.95
C CYS A 325 -24.18 -27.10 18.19
N LEU A 326 -25.25 -27.48 18.90
CA LEU A 326 -26.49 -27.96 18.30
C LEU A 326 -27.19 -26.84 17.51
N ALA A 327 -27.36 -25.66 18.11
CA ALA A 327 -27.95 -24.51 17.43
C ALA A 327 -27.13 -24.08 16.21
N LEU A 328 -25.80 -24.14 16.29
CA LEU A 328 -24.90 -23.83 15.18
C LEU A 328 -25.06 -24.83 14.03
N ALA A 329 -25.15 -26.12 14.31
CA ALA A 329 -25.40 -27.13 13.28
C ALA A 329 -26.74 -26.88 12.56
N ASP A 330 -27.82 -26.64 13.32
CA ASP A 330 -29.14 -26.31 12.74
C ASP A 330 -29.09 -25.07 11.83
N GLU A 331 -28.34 -24.04 12.23
CA GLU A 331 -28.24 -22.79 11.46
C GLU A 331 -27.32 -22.91 10.25
N ILE A 332 -26.29 -23.76 10.32
CA ILE A 332 -25.35 -24.03 9.24
C ILE A 332 -26.00 -24.87 8.13
N GLU A 333 -26.92 -25.79 8.44
CA GLU A 333 -27.68 -26.56 7.44
C GLU A 333 -28.54 -25.68 6.52
N LYS A 334 -28.91 -24.48 7.00
CA LYS A 334 -29.72 -23.50 6.25
C LYS A 334 -28.87 -22.57 5.38
N GLU A 335 -27.54 -22.63 5.49
CA GLU A 335 -26.62 -21.67 4.87
C GLU A 335 -25.75 -22.28 3.76
N CYS A 336 -25.28 -21.42 2.87
CA CYS A 336 -24.26 -21.81 1.90
C CYS A 336 -22.90 -21.98 2.61
N PRO A 337 -22.15 -23.08 2.35
CA PRO A 337 -20.84 -23.35 2.94
C PRO A 337 -19.78 -22.35 2.46
N THR A 338 -19.77 -21.20 3.12
CA THR A 338 -18.90 -20.05 2.89
C THR A 338 -18.55 -19.43 4.24
N PHE A 339 -17.47 -18.65 4.30
CA PHE A 339 -17.10 -17.93 5.53
C PHE A 339 -18.22 -17.01 6.02
N SER A 340 -18.85 -16.26 5.11
CA SER A 340 -19.96 -15.36 5.47
C SER A 340 -21.17 -16.13 6.01
N GLY A 341 -21.52 -17.26 5.38
CA GLY A 341 -22.59 -18.13 5.86
C GLY A 341 -22.30 -18.69 7.24
N TYR A 342 -21.05 -19.12 7.48
CA TYR A 342 -20.60 -19.56 8.80
C TYR A 342 -20.77 -18.48 9.87
N LEU A 343 -20.29 -17.25 9.60
CA LEU A 343 -20.41 -16.14 10.55
C LEU A 343 -21.87 -15.80 10.86
N SER A 344 -22.73 -15.75 9.83
CA SER A 344 -24.16 -15.52 10.01
C SER A 344 -24.82 -16.63 10.83
N ALA A 345 -24.45 -17.90 10.62
CA ALA A 345 -24.93 -19.01 11.44
C ALA A 345 -24.44 -18.91 12.89
N CYS A 346 -23.18 -18.49 13.12
CA CYS A 346 -22.66 -18.23 14.47
C CYS A 346 -23.46 -17.16 15.23
N ASP A 347 -23.81 -16.05 14.57
CA ASP A 347 -24.58 -14.96 15.17
C ASP A 347 -26.02 -15.40 15.51
N ARG A 348 -26.66 -16.17 14.62
CA ARG A 348 -27.99 -16.71 14.87
C ARG A 348 -28.00 -17.78 15.96
N ALA A 349 -27.01 -18.67 15.98
CA ALA A 349 -26.85 -19.66 17.03
C ALA A 349 -26.66 -18.98 18.41
N LYS A 350 -25.83 -17.93 18.47
CA LYS A 350 -25.64 -17.11 19.68
C LYS A 350 -26.93 -16.41 20.12
N THR A 351 -27.71 -15.91 19.18
CA THR A 351 -29.01 -15.28 19.47
C THR A 351 -30.00 -16.30 20.03
N ARG A 352 -30.10 -17.49 19.42
CA ARG A 352 -30.97 -18.59 19.89
C ARG A 352 -30.59 -19.04 21.29
N MET A 353 -29.29 -19.08 21.59
CA MET A 353 -28.79 -19.39 22.92
C MET A 353 -29.17 -18.37 24.00
N ALA A 354 -29.19 -17.08 23.68
CA ALA A 354 -29.56 -16.04 24.64
C ALA A 354 -31.01 -16.19 25.15
N CYS A 355 -31.84 -16.98 24.46
CA CYS A 355 -33.21 -17.30 24.86
C CYS A 355 -33.34 -18.60 25.67
N LEU A 356 -32.25 -19.35 25.87
CA LEU A 356 -32.26 -20.60 26.62
C LEU A 356 -31.99 -20.34 28.10
N VAL A 357 -32.82 -20.91 28.96
CA VAL A 357 -32.61 -20.93 30.42
C VAL A 357 -32.09 -22.32 30.79
N GLU A 358 -30.99 -22.37 31.53
CA GLU A 358 -30.45 -23.63 32.05
C GLU A 358 -31.48 -24.27 32.99
N PRO A 359 -31.91 -25.52 32.75
CA PRO A 359 -32.86 -26.17 33.63
C PRO A 359 -32.19 -26.45 34.98
N SER A 360 -32.85 -26.04 36.07
CA SER A 360 -32.40 -26.29 37.44
C SER A 360 -32.26 -27.80 37.67
N LEU A 361 -31.04 -28.27 37.92
CA LEU A 361 -30.75 -29.66 38.28
C LEU A 361 -31.15 -29.94 39.74
N ASP A 362 -32.44 -29.82 40.07
CA ASP A 362 -32.98 -30.09 41.42
C ASP A 362 -34.12 -31.14 41.44
N THR A 363 -34.25 -31.95 40.38
CA THR A 363 -35.18 -33.10 40.35
C THR A 363 -34.47 -34.45 40.25
N ALA A 364 -33.35 -34.59 40.95
CA ALA A 364 -32.88 -35.92 41.37
C ALA A 364 -33.42 -36.16 42.80
N HIS A 365 -34.43 -37.03 42.93
CA HIS A 365 -34.83 -37.55 44.23
C HIS A 365 -33.60 -37.99 45.03
N PRO A 366 -33.46 -37.60 46.31
CA PRO A 366 -32.36 -38.06 47.12
C PRO A 366 -32.55 -39.56 47.34
N THR A 367 -31.81 -40.39 46.60
CA THR A 367 -31.58 -41.78 47.00
C THR A 367 -30.95 -41.73 48.39
N ARG A 368 -31.76 -42.05 49.41
CA ARG A 368 -31.32 -42.34 50.77
C ARG A 368 -30.06 -43.22 50.69
N ARG A 369 -28.95 -42.74 51.27
CA ARG A 369 -27.83 -43.61 51.60
C ARG A 369 -28.36 -44.73 52.51
N PRO A 370 -27.97 -45.99 52.31
CA PRO A 370 -28.16 -47.02 53.33
C PRO A 370 -27.42 -46.57 54.60
N LEU A 371 -28.04 -46.77 55.77
CA LEU A 371 -27.38 -46.60 57.06
C LEU A 371 -26.21 -47.59 57.15
N ASP A 372 -25.05 -47.09 57.56
CA ASP A 372 -23.83 -47.85 57.78
C ASP A 372 -23.80 -48.32 59.25
N ASP A 373 -23.39 -49.56 59.50
CA ASP A 373 -23.52 -50.28 60.79
C ASP A 373 -22.55 -49.80 61.89
N PHE A 374 -21.98 -48.61 61.77
CA PHE A 374 -20.93 -48.11 62.68
C PHE A 374 -21.34 -46.96 63.61
N ASP A 375 -22.58 -46.46 63.55
CA ASP A 375 -23.04 -45.36 64.43
C ASP A 375 -23.62 -45.83 65.79
N ALA A 376 -23.28 -47.05 66.23
CA ALA A 376 -23.77 -47.63 67.49
C ALA A 376 -22.68 -47.80 68.56
N VAL A 377 -21.63 -46.98 68.62
CA VAL A 377 -20.75 -46.92 69.80
C VAL A 377 -20.22 -45.50 70.04
N ALA A 378 -21.06 -44.65 70.61
CA ALA A 378 -20.62 -43.54 71.45
C ALA A 378 -21.75 -43.24 72.45
N ALA A 379 -21.66 -43.89 73.62
CA ALA A 379 -22.44 -43.54 74.80
C ALA A 379 -21.59 -42.64 75.70
#